data_AF-A0A7V4GCW2-F1
#
_entry.id   AF-A0A7V4GCW2-F1
#
_cell.length_a   1.000
_cell.length_b   1.000
_cell.length_c   1.000
_cell.angle_alpha   90.00
_cell.angle_beta   90.00
_cell.angle_gamma   90.00
#
_symmetry.space_group_name_H-M   'P 1'
#
loop_
_entity.id
_entity.type
_entity.pdbx_description
1 polymer ?
#
loop_
_entity_poly.entity_id
_entity_poly.type
_entity_poly.pdbx_seq_one_letter_code
_entity_poly.pdbx_strand_id
1 'polypeptide(L)'
;MTLLVAFEGDTDLPIVRKLARDARLTIQREIDCQGKDRLDAQLSGYNNAARGSPWLVLRDLDRDAECAPEWLRRHAFSAGRWMCFRLAVRALESWLLADADAMATFLEVNARDIPPEPDRLADPTRALVDLARRSRRPSIRLQMTPRPGDHVKVGPLYEAKLIEFGEQHWNLRRACSRSPSLQAARAALRELGKKWRTHLRGR
;
A
#
# COMPACT_ATOMS: atom_id res chain seq x y z
N MET A 1 0.26 20.33 -8.67
CA MET A 1 -1.15 19.90 -8.77
C MET A 1 -1.46 19.07 -7.56
N THR A 2 -2.42 19.50 -6.75
CA THR A 2 -2.62 18.94 -5.40
C THR A 2 -3.37 17.62 -5.42
N LEU A 3 -3.07 16.78 -4.43
CA LEU A 3 -3.71 15.49 -4.15
C LEU A 3 -3.92 15.40 -2.63
N LEU A 4 -5.12 15.03 -2.21
CA LEU A 4 -5.38 14.63 -0.83
C LEU A 4 -5.27 13.11 -0.73
N VAL A 5 -4.66 12.61 0.34
CA VAL A 5 -4.48 11.17 0.53
C VAL A 5 -5.01 10.73 1.89
N ALA A 6 -5.65 9.57 1.93
CA ALA A 6 -6.01 8.88 3.18
C ALA A 6 -5.56 7.41 3.08
N PHE A 7 -5.08 6.87 4.19
CA PHE A 7 -4.50 5.52 4.29
C PHE A 7 -4.64 4.99 5.72
N GLU A 8 -4.39 3.69 5.93
CA GLU A 8 -4.68 3.02 7.20
C GLU A 8 -3.64 3.31 8.28
N GLY A 9 -2.35 3.34 7.90
CA GLY A 9 -1.27 3.57 8.85
C GLY A 9 0.04 4.02 8.19
N ASP A 10 1.03 4.36 9.02
CA ASP A 10 2.30 4.94 8.57
C ASP A 10 3.09 4.06 7.59
N THR A 11 2.92 2.74 7.64
CA THR A 11 3.55 1.79 6.69
C THR A 11 3.11 2.00 5.24
N ASP A 12 1.96 2.64 5.02
CA ASP A 12 1.38 2.87 3.70
C ASP A 12 2.01 4.09 3.03
N LEU A 13 2.51 5.01 3.83
CA LEU A 13 2.94 6.34 3.41
C LEU A 13 4.05 6.33 2.33
N PRO A 14 5.07 5.45 2.39
CA PRO A 14 6.08 5.40 1.34
C PRO A 14 5.49 4.98 -0.01
N ILE A 15 4.50 4.08 -0.01
CA ILE A 15 3.77 3.63 -1.20
C ILE A 15 2.96 4.80 -1.76
N VAL A 16 2.17 5.45 -0.92
CA VAL A 16 1.35 6.64 -1.26
C VAL A 16 2.21 7.71 -1.92
N ARG A 17 3.33 8.09 -1.30
CA ARG A 17 4.26 9.11 -1.82
C ARG A 17 4.86 8.71 -3.16
N LYS A 18 5.24 7.44 -3.34
CA LYS A 18 5.81 6.96 -4.62
C LYS A 18 4.76 6.91 -5.74
N LEU A 19 3.53 6.51 -5.44
CA LEU A 19 2.41 6.55 -6.38
C LEU A 19 2.09 7.99 -6.81
N ALA A 20 1.95 8.91 -5.86
CA ALA A 20 1.67 10.32 -6.15
C ALA A 20 2.76 10.94 -7.03
N ARG A 21 4.04 10.68 -6.72
CA ARG A 21 5.18 11.13 -7.52
C ARG A 21 5.14 10.58 -8.95
N ASP A 22 4.88 9.28 -9.14
CA ASP A 22 4.78 8.68 -10.49
C ASP A 22 3.59 9.24 -11.29
N ALA A 23 2.51 9.61 -10.60
CA ALA A 23 1.35 10.27 -11.20
C ALA A 23 1.54 11.78 -11.46
N ARG A 24 2.68 12.35 -11.06
CA ARG A 24 2.99 13.80 -11.13
C ARG A 24 1.98 14.65 -10.35
N LEU A 25 1.55 14.14 -9.20
CA LEU A 25 0.69 14.83 -8.25
C LEU A 25 1.50 15.18 -6.99
N THR A 26 1.24 16.37 -6.45
CA THR A 26 1.84 16.87 -5.21
C THR A 26 0.86 16.60 -4.08
N ILE A 27 1.27 15.85 -3.06
CA ILE A 27 0.43 15.62 -1.89
C ILE A 27 0.31 16.92 -1.13
N GLN A 28 -0.93 17.38 -0.93
CA GLN A 28 -1.25 18.59 -0.16
C GLN A 28 -1.55 18.24 1.31
N ARG A 29 -2.16 17.07 1.54
CA ARG A 29 -2.53 16.59 2.87
C ARG A 29 -2.43 15.08 2.92
N GLU A 30 -1.76 14.59 3.95
CA GLU A 30 -1.69 13.19 4.35
C GLU A 30 -2.65 12.99 5.54
N ILE A 31 -3.52 11.98 5.45
CA ILE A 31 -4.48 11.62 6.51
C ILE A 31 -4.21 10.16 6.90
N ASP A 32 -3.51 9.98 8.00
CA ASP A 32 -3.42 8.71 8.70
C ASP A 32 -4.74 8.46 9.44
N CYS A 33 -5.43 7.38 9.07
CA CYS A 33 -6.68 6.99 9.70
C CYS A 33 -6.48 6.14 10.96
N GLN A 34 -5.26 5.71 11.29
CA GLN A 34 -4.97 4.90 12.49
C GLN A 34 -5.81 3.62 12.54
N GLY A 35 -5.91 2.96 11.39
CA GLY A 35 -6.63 1.71 11.20
C GLY A 35 -7.84 1.81 10.27
N LYS A 36 -8.24 0.64 9.75
CA LYS A 36 -9.31 0.51 8.76
C LYS A 36 -10.69 0.95 9.23
N ASP A 37 -11.04 0.74 10.51
CA ASP A 37 -12.39 1.06 11.00
C ASP A 37 -12.68 2.56 10.90
N ARG A 38 -11.68 3.39 11.22
CA ARG A 38 -11.78 4.84 11.10
C ARG A 38 -11.72 5.29 9.65
N LEU A 39 -10.91 4.63 8.81
CA LEU A 39 -10.89 4.87 7.37
C LEU A 39 -12.26 4.62 6.74
N ASP A 40 -12.88 3.47 7.05
CA ASP A 40 -14.19 3.06 6.53
C ASP A 40 -15.30 4.00 7.01
N ALA A 41 -15.28 4.41 8.28
CA ALA A 41 -16.22 5.38 8.83
C ALA A 41 -16.17 6.75 8.11
N GLN A 42 -15.00 7.14 7.57
CA GLN A 42 -14.78 8.42 6.91
C GLN A 42 -14.84 8.34 5.38
N LEU A 43 -14.92 7.14 4.81
CA LEU A 43 -14.79 6.89 3.38
C LEU A 43 -15.83 7.65 2.52
N SER A 44 -17.08 7.73 3.00
CA SER A 44 -18.14 8.50 2.33
C SER A 44 -17.83 10.00 2.29
N GLY A 45 -17.23 10.54 3.35
CA GLY A 45 -16.76 11.92 3.44
C GLY A 45 -15.65 12.22 2.44
N TYR A 46 -14.64 11.34 2.34
CA TYR A 46 -13.58 11.46 1.33
C TYR A 46 -14.14 11.41 -0.10
N ASN A 47 -15.08 10.50 -0.35
CA ASN A 47 -15.72 10.39 -1.66
C ASN A 47 -16.55 11.64 -2.03
N ASN A 48 -17.23 12.25 -1.06
CA ASN A 48 -17.93 13.52 -1.26
C ASN A 48 -16.95 14.67 -1.54
N ALA A 49 -15.85 14.75 -0.80
CA ALA A 49 -14.79 15.75 -1.02
C ALA A 49 -14.13 15.59 -2.40
N ALA A 50 -14.07 14.36 -2.93
CA ALA A 50 -13.58 14.04 -4.27
C ALA A 50 -14.48 14.53 -5.42
N ARG A 51 -15.53 15.31 -5.12
CA ARG A 51 -16.25 16.11 -6.13
C ARG A 51 -15.48 17.36 -6.55
N GLY A 52 -14.68 17.93 -5.64
CA GLY A 52 -13.96 19.20 -5.86
C GLY A 52 -12.47 19.06 -6.19
N SER A 53 -11.80 18.03 -5.67
CA SER A 53 -10.35 17.86 -5.75
C SER A 53 -9.96 16.38 -5.93
N PRO A 54 -8.76 16.07 -6.45
CA PRO A 54 -8.24 14.71 -6.51
C PRO A 54 -8.01 14.10 -5.13
N TRP A 55 -8.47 12.86 -4.95
CA TRP A 55 -8.23 12.03 -3.77
C TRP A 55 -7.62 10.68 -4.16
N LEU A 56 -6.65 10.23 -3.36
CA LEU A 56 -6.20 8.84 -3.33
C LEU A 56 -6.55 8.28 -1.95
N VAL A 57 -7.28 7.18 -1.92
CA VAL A 57 -7.53 6.44 -0.67
C VAL A 57 -7.04 5.03 -0.85
N LEU A 58 -6.11 4.61 0.00
CA LEU A 58 -5.61 3.23 0.06
C LEU A 58 -6.18 2.53 1.27
N ARG A 59 -6.54 1.26 1.09
CA ARG A 59 -7.08 0.37 2.11
C ARG A 59 -6.60 -1.05 1.81
N ASP A 60 -6.32 -1.82 2.85
CA ASP A 60 -6.06 -3.24 2.76
C ASP A 60 -7.37 -4.01 2.63
N LEU A 61 -7.40 -5.02 1.75
CA LEU A 61 -8.60 -5.85 1.61
C LEU A 61 -8.80 -6.79 2.81
N ASP A 62 -7.72 -7.14 3.50
CA ASP A 62 -7.67 -8.12 4.58
C ASP A 62 -8.41 -9.41 4.19
N ARG A 63 -9.37 -9.82 5.01
CA ARG A 63 -10.32 -10.91 4.79
C ARG A 63 -11.74 -10.39 4.65
N ASP A 64 -11.92 -9.10 4.41
CA ASP A 64 -13.23 -8.45 4.39
C ASP A 64 -14.04 -8.82 3.11
N ALA A 65 -13.35 -9.25 2.06
CA ALA A 65 -13.93 -9.89 0.89
C ALA A 65 -12.93 -10.83 0.17
N GLU A 66 -13.39 -11.61 -0.81
CA GLU A 66 -12.51 -12.44 -1.65
C GLU A 66 -11.66 -11.57 -2.58
N CYS A 67 -12.26 -10.51 -3.13
CA CYS A 67 -11.62 -9.59 -4.06
C CYS A 67 -12.15 -8.15 -3.94
N ALA A 68 -11.40 -7.19 -4.48
CA ALA A 68 -11.76 -5.78 -4.45
C ALA A 68 -13.13 -5.45 -5.09
N PRO A 69 -13.52 -6.01 -6.27
CA PRO A 69 -14.86 -5.79 -6.82
C PRO A 69 -15.99 -6.26 -5.91
N GLU A 70 -15.79 -7.35 -5.18
CA GLU A 70 -16.78 -7.84 -4.23
C GLU A 70 -16.94 -6.89 -3.05
N TRP A 71 -15.83 -6.42 -2.47
CA TRP A 71 -15.85 -5.44 -1.40
C TRP A 71 -16.65 -4.19 -1.82
N LEU A 72 -16.40 -3.67 -3.02
CA LEU A 72 -17.12 -2.49 -3.55
C LEU A 72 -18.63 -2.72 -3.65
N ARG A 73 -19.06 -3.91 -4.11
CA ARG A 73 -20.49 -4.28 -4.18
C ARG A 73 -21.12 -4.37 -2.80
N ARG A 74 -20.47 -5.06 -1.85
CA ARG A 74 -20.97 -5.24 -0.47
C ARG A 74 -21.16 -3.90 0.24
N HIS A 75 -20.29 -2.92 -0.02
CA HIS A 75 -20.34 -1.59 0.58
C HIS A 75 -21.11 -0.56 -0.26
N ALA A 76 -21.72 -0.96 -1.36
CA ALA A 76 -22.38 -0.06 -2.33
C ALA A 76 -21.52 1.17 -2.70
N PHE A 77 -20.19 1.00 -2.74
CA PHE A 77 -19.26 2.11 -2.92
C PHE A 77 -19.06 2.42 -4.40
N SER A 78 -19.40 3.65 -4.79
CA SER A 78 -19.10 4.20 -6.12
C SER A 78 -18.16 5.39 -6.00
N ALA A 79 -16.97 5.27 -6.57
CA ALA A 79 -15.95 6.31 -6.56
C ALA A 79 -16.44 7.56 -7.33
N GLY A 80 -16.34 8.72 -6.69
CA GLY A 80 -16.62 10.02 -7.29
C GLY A 80 -15.62 10.37 -8.40
N ARG A 81 -15.95 11.40 -9.18
CA ARG A 81 -15.18 11.80 -10.38
C ARG A 81 -13.68 11.94 -10.14
N TRP A 82 -13.28 12.51 -9.00
CA TRP A 82 -11.88 12.72 -8.65
C TRP A 82 -11.36 11.77 -7.57
N MET A 83 -12.05 10.65 -7.34
CA MET A 83 -11.68 9.65 -6.36
C MET A 83 -10.88 8.51 -7.00
N CYS A 84 -9.70 8.23 -6.46
CA CYS A 84 -8.95 7.01 -6.72
C CYS A 84 -8.92 6.17 -5.42
N PHE A 85 -9.98 5.40 -5.20
CA PHE A 85 -10.03 4.43 -4.09
C PHE A 85 -9.42 3.09 -4.51
N ARG A 86 -8.42 2.58 -3.80
CA ARG A 86 -7.74 1.32 -4.16
C ARG A 86 -7.59 0.41 -2.96
N LEU A 87 -7.88 -0.87 -3.22
CA LEU A 87 -7.78 -1.97 -2.27
C LEU A 87 -6.53 -2.79 -2.60
N ALA A 88 -5.57 -2.87 -1.68
CA ALA A 88 -4.45 -3.81 -1.80
C ALA A 88 -4.96 -5.23 -1.54
N VAL A 89 -4.53 -6.21 -2.34
CA VAL A 89 -4.99 -7.59 -2.16
C VAL A 89 -4.37 -8.14 -0.88
N ARG A 90 -5.23 -8.49 0.08
CA ARG A 90 -4.90 -8.87 1.46
C ARG A 90 -4.27 -7.73 2.25
N ALA A 91 -3.08 -7.28 1.90
CA ALA A 91 -2.41 -6.19 2.60
C ALA A 91 -1.40 -5.44 1.70
N LEU A 92 -1.07 -4.20 2.03
CA LEU A 92 -0.10 -3.37 1.31
C LEU A 92 1.32 -3.95 1.36
N GLU A 93 1.64 -4.79 2.33
CA GLU A 93 2.86 -5.58 2.34
C GLU A 93 3.05 -6.46 1.11
N SER A 94 1.96 -6.91 0.47
CA SER A 94 2.05 -7.60 -0.82
C SER A 94 2.70 -6.72 -1.89
N TRP A 95 2.43 -5.41 -1.89
CA TRP A 95 3.03 -4.47 -2.82
C TRP A 95 4.51 -4.22 -2.51
N LEU A 96 4.89 -4.21 -1.23
CA LEU A 96 6.29 -4.11 -0.81
C LEU A 96 7.10 -5.35 -1.24
N LEU A 97 6.55 -6.55 -1.00
CA LEU A 97 7.14 -7.83 -1.41
C LEU A 97 7.32 -7.97 -2.93
N ALA A 98 6.55 -7.21 -3.73
CA ALA A 98 6.60 -7.28 -5.17
C ALA A 98 7.92 -6.78 -5.77
N ASP A 99 8.71 -5.99 -5.05
CA ASP A 99 10.10 -5.71 -5.42
C ASP A 99 11.06 -6.75 -4.82
N ALA A 100 11.12 -7.95 -5.43
CA ALA A 100 11.88 -9.09 -4.90
C ALA A 100 13.35 -8.77 -4.68
N ASP A 101 14.00 -8.12 -5.65
CA ASP A 101 15.44 -7.88 -5.59
C ASP A 101 15.79 -6.96 -4.43
N ALA A 102 15.03 -5.86 -4.26
CA ALA A 102 15.23 -4.95 -3.14
C ALA A 102 14.89 -5.61 -1.81
N MET A 103 13.77 -6.35 -1.74
CA MET A 103 13.35 -7.01 -0.51
C MET A 103 14.37 -8.07 -0.05
N ALA A 104 14.86 -8.89 -0.99
CA ALA A 104 15.87 -9.90 -0.69
C ALA A 104 17.18 -9.27 -0.19
N THR A 105 17.59 -8.16 -0.83
CA THR A 105 18.76 -7.38 -0.41
C THR A 105 18.56 -6.79 0.98
N PHE A 106 17.41 -6.15 1.23
CA PHE A 106 17.09 -5.49 2.50
C PHE A 106 17.04 -6.47 3.68
N LEU A 107 16.39 -7.62 3.48
CA LEU A 107 16.29 -8.67 4.49
C LEU A 107 17.53 -9.59 4.54
N GLU A 108 18.51 -9.43 3.65
CA GLU A 108 19.64 -10.36 3.49
C GLU A 108 19.22 -11.84 3.40
N VAL A 109 18.26 -12.12 2.52
CA VAL A 109 17.78 -13.48 2.17
C VAL A 109 18.05 -13.79 0.70
N ASN A 110 17.85 -15.04 0.27
CA ASN A 110 17.98 -15.36 -1.15
C ASN A 110 16.75 -14.82 -1.91
N ALA A 111 16.96 -14.20 -3.08
CA ALA A 111 15.88 -13.68 -3.91
C ALA A 111 14.86 -14.76 -4.31
N ARG A 112 15.30 -16.02 -4.45
CA ARG A 112 14.42 -17.17 -4.73
C ARG A 112 13.43 -17.48 -3.60
N ASP A 113 13.71 -17.01 -2.39
CA ASP A 113 12.85 -17.22 -1.23
C ASP A 113 11.69 -16.20 -1.22
N ILE A 114 11.77 -15.12 -2.00
CA ILE A 114 10.68 -14.15 -2.13
C ILE A 114 9.54 -14.75 -2.94
N PRO A 115 8.29 -14.76 -2.43
CA PRO A 115 7.15 -15.32 -3.15
C PRO A 115 6.97 -14.69 -4.54
N PRO A 116 6.78 -15.47 -5.61
CA PRO A 116 6.70 -14.96 -6.99
C PRO A 116 5.42 -14.16 -7.24
N GLU A 117 4.34 -14.44 -6.51
CA GLU A 117 3.01 -13.82 -6.67
C GLU A 117 2.52 -13.22 -5.35
N PRO A 118 3.03 -12.04 -4.93
CA PRO A 118 2.69 -11.44 -3.64
C PRO A 118 1.19 -11.20 -3.42
N ASP A 119 0.46 -10.80 -4.47
CA ASP A 119 -0.99 -10.56 -4.41
C ASP A 119 -1.79 -11.85 -4.09
N ARG A 120 -1.20 -13.04 -4.25
CA ARG A 120 -1.86 -14.33 -3.94
C ARG A 120 -1.55 -14.83 -2.54
N LEU A 121 -0.70 -14.14 -1.78
CA LEU A 121 -0.39 -14.53 -0.41
C LEU A 121 -1.60 -14.34 0.49
N ALA A 122 -2.01 -15.39 1.20
CA ALA A 122 -3.14 -15.30 2.13
C ALA A 122 -2.86 -14.36 3.33
N ASP A 123 -1.59 -14.19 3.68
CA ASP A 123 -1.12 -13.32 4.77
C ASP A 123 0.27 -12.73 4.40
N PRO A 124 0.29 -11.58 3.69
CA PRO A 124 1.54 -10.95 3.27
C PRO A 124 2.44 -10.52 4.43
N THR A 125 1.85 -10.04 5.53
CA THR A 125 2.57 -9.68 6.77
C THR A 125 3.29 -10.90 7.34
N ARG A 126 2.62 -12.05 7.45
CA ARG A 126 3.25 -13.29 7.91
C ARG A 126 4.38 -13.75 6.99
N ALA A 127 4.18 -13.64 5.67
CA ALA A 127 5.23 -13.99 4.71
C ALA A 127 6.50 -13.14 4.90
N LEU A 128 6.35 -11.84 5.16
CA LEU A 128 7.48 -10.96 5.49
C LEU A 128 8.16 -11.33 6.80
N VAL A 129 7.39 -11.61 7.86
CA VAL A 129 7.96 -12.04 9.15
C VAL A 129 8.74 -13.35 9.00
N ASP A 130 8.21 -14.31 8.24
CA ASP A 130 8.88 -15.59 8.00
C ASP A 130 10.14 -15.44 7.14
N LEU A 131 10.15 -14.49 6.19
CA LEU A 131 11.36 -14.10 5.46
C LEU A 131 12.39 -13.45 6.41
N ALA A 132 11.96 -12.48 7.21
CA ALA A 132 12.83 -11.80 8.16
C ALA A 132 13.43 -12.78 9.18
N ARG A 133 12.68 -13.81 9.61
CA ARG A 133 13.18 -14.88 10.51
C ARG A 133 14.37 -15.64 9.92
N ARG A 134 14.41 -15.78 8.59
CA ARG A 134 15.50 -16.44 7.84
C ARG A 134 16.63 -15.50 7.44
N SER A 135 16.52 -14.21 7.77
CA SER A 135 17.56 -13.23 7.47
C SER A 135 18.91 -13.67 8.01
N ARG A 136 19.98 -13.46 7.24
CA ARG A 136 21.36 -13.64 7.72
C ARG A 136 21.74 -12.57 8.74
N ARG A 137 21.12 -11.39 8.66
CA ARG A 137 21.36 -10.25 9.55
C ARG A 137 20.65 -10.43 10.90
N PRO A 138 21.37 -10.56 12.03
CA PRO A 138 20.75 -10.75 13.34
C PRO A 138 19.82 -9.60 13.77
N SER A 139 20.14 -8.36 13.38
CA SER A 139 19.29 -7.21 13.69
C SER A 139 17.92 -7.29 13.02
N ILE A 140 17.84 -7.71 11.75
CA ILE A 140 16.55 -7.90 11.05
C ILE A 140 15.68 -8.93 11.79
N ARG A 141 16.27 -10.06 12.20
CA ARG A 141 15.54 -11.08 12.98
C ARG A 141 15.00 -10.50 14.27
N LEU A 142 15.83 -9.81 15.06
CA LEU A 142 15.44 -9.23 16.34
C LEU A 142 14.38 -8.13 16.21
N GLN A 143 14.44 -7.34 15.13
CA GLN A 143 13.62 -6.15 14.93
C GLN A 143 12.27 -6.45 14.29
N MET A 144 12.22 -7.39 13.36
CA MET A 144 11.03 -7.64 12.53
C MET A 144 10.25 -8.90 12.93
N THR A 145 10.80 -9.78 13.78
CA THR A 145 10.11 -11.00 14.20
C THR A 145 9.65 -10.93 15.65
N PRO A 146 8.48 -11.51 15.99
CA PRO A 146 8.00 -11.57 17.38
C PRO A 146 8.94 -12.42 18.24
N ARG A 147 9.06 -12.09 19.53
CA ARG A 147 9.91 -12.86 20.45
C ARG A 147 9.20 -14.16 20.84
N PRO A 148 9.95 -15.22 21.21
CA PRO A 148 9.34 -16.43 21.75
C PRO A 148 8.44 -16.10 22.94
N GLY A 149 7.18 -16.53 22.89
CA GLY A 149 6.18 -16.27 23.94
C GLY A 149 5.35 -14.99 23.74
N ASP A 150 5.70 -14.14 22.77
CA ASP A 150 4.88 -12.99 22.43
C ASP A 150 3.58 -13.42 21.73
N HIS A 151 2.47 -12.77 22.08
CA HIS A 151 1.20 -12.92 21.38
C HIS A 151 1.06 -11.99 20.16
N VAL A 152 2.08 -11.15 19.90
CA VAL A 152 2.08 -10.24 18.75
C VAL A 152 2.52 -10.95 17.46
N LYS A 153 2.00 -10.50 16.32
CA LYS A 153 2.26 -11.11 15.01
C LYS A 153 3.60 -10.71 14.39
N VAL A 154 4.14 -9.56 14.80
CA VAL A 154 5.32 -8.91 14.21
C VAL A 154 6.32 -8.50 15.28
N GLY A 155 7.57 -8.23 14.88
CA GLY A 155 8.60 -7.74 15.78
C GLY A 155 8.45 -6.26 16.16
N PRO A 156 9.18 -5.80 17.19
CA PRO A 156 9.00 -4.49 17.82
C PRO A 156 9.30 -3.29 16.91
N LEU A 157 10.08 -3.48 15.84
CA LEU A 157 10.43 -2.43 14.87
C LEU A 157 9.99 -2.79 13.45
N TYR A 158 8.99 -3.67 13.31
CA TYR A 158 8.49 -4.12 12.02
C TYR A 158 8.04 -2.95 11.13
N GLU A 159 7.16 -2.09 11.65
CA GLU A 159 6.64 -0.93 10.91
C GLU A 159 7.75 0.04 10.51
N ALA A 160 8.63 0.39 11.45
CA ALA A 160 9.79 1.24 11.18
C ALA A 160 10.67 0.67 10.06
N LYS A 161 10.85 -0.65 10.00
CA LYS A 161 11.62 -1.31 8.93
C LYS A 161 10.88 -1.34 7.60
N LEU A 162 9.56 -1.47 7.58
CA LEU A 162 8.79 -1.33 6.35
C LEU A 162 8.78 0.10 5.82
N ILE A 163 8.72 1.10 6.71
CA ILE A 163 8.84 2.51 6.34
C ILE A 163 10.22 2.76 5.72
N GLU A 164 11.30 2.37 6.41
CA GLU A 164 12.68 2.45 5.89
C GLU A 164 12.82 1.81 4.51
N PHE A 165 12.35 0.55 4.38
CA PHE A 165 12.35 -0.16 3.11
C PHE A 165 11.57 0.58 2.03
N GLY A 166 10.34 0.97 2.34
CA GLY A 166 9.41 1.64 1.45
C GLY A 166 9.95 2.99 0.98
N GLU A 167 10.66 3.73 1.81
CA GLU A 167 11.23 5.03 1.46
C GLU A 167 12.53 4.89 0.66
N GLN A 168 13.47 4.11 1.18
CA GLN A 168 14.87 4.14 0.75
C GLN A 168 15.23 3.09 -0.31
N HIS A 169 14.55 1.94 -0.32
CA HIS A 169 14.97 0.78 -1.11
C HIS A 169 13.97 0.35 -2.18
N TRP A 170 12.67 0.41 -1.85
CA TRP A 170 11.60 -0.12 -2.68
C TRP A 170 11.46 0.63 -4.02
N ASN A 171 11.31 -0.09 -5.12
CA ASN A 171 11.11 0.48 -6.45
C ASN A 171 9.71 0.14 -6.97
N LEU A 172 8.88 1.19 -7.08
CA LEU A 172 7.52 1.08 -7.57
C LEU A 172 7.42 0.40 -8.95
N ARG A 173 8.35 0.66 -9.88
CA ARG A 173 8.27 0.10 -11.25
C ARG A 173 8.57 -1.38 -11.28
N ARG A 174 9.59 -1.84 -10.52
CA ARG A 174 9.88 -3.27 -10.37
C ARG A 174 8.73 -3.97 -9.65
N ALA A 175 8.20 -3.38 -8.58
CA ALA A 175 7.07 -3.94 -7.86
C ALA A 175 5.83 -4.13 -8.77
N CYS A 176 5.54 -3.16 -9.64
CA CYS A 176 4.41 -3.25 -10.57
C CYS A 176 4.48 -4.43 -11.55
N SER A 177 5.66 -4.97 -11.87
CA SER A 177 5.75 -6.12 -12.79
C SER A 177 5.31 -7.44 -12.12
N ARG A 178 5.24 -7.47 -10.78
CA ARG A 178 4.91 -8.67 -9.98
C ARG A 178 3.62 -8.54 -9.16
N SER A 179 3.01 -7.36 -9.12
CA SER A 179 1.74 -7.11 -8.43
C SER A 179 0.72 -6.48 -9.39
N PRO A 180 -0.23 -7.28 -9.92
CA PRO A 180 -1.32 -6.77 -10.75
C PRO A 180 -2.18 -5.71 -10.04
N SER A 181 -2.43 -5.86 -8.73
CA SER A 181 -3.22 -4.89 -7.97
C SER A 181 -2.50 -3.55 -7.80
N LEU A 182 -1.19 -3.56 -7.52
CA LEU A 182 -0.37 -2.34 -7.49
C LEU A 182 -0.31 -1.67 -8.86
N GLN A 183 -0.11 -2.44 -9.93
CA GLN A 183 -0.07 -1.89 -11.28
C GLN A 183 -1.42 -1.25 -11.66
N ALA A 184 -2.55 -1.84 -11.26
CA ALA A 184 -3.87 -1.26 -11.44
C ALA A 184 -4.06 0.03 -10.62
N ALA A 185 -3.58 0.07 -9.37
CA ALA A 185 -3.59 1.26 -8.54
C ALA A 185 -2.77 2.40 -9.15
N ARG A 186 -1.55 2.10 -9.60
CA ARG A 186 -0.66 3.04 -10.30
C ARG A 186 -1.28 3.57 -11.59
N ALA A 187 -1.80 2.69 -12.44
CA ALA A 187 -2.42 3.10 -13.71
C ALA A 187 -3.59 4.06 -13.48
N ALA A 188 -4.42 3.75 -12.49
CA ALA A 188 -5.57 4.59 -12.15
C ALA A 188 -5.20 5.97 -11.62
N LEU A 189 -4.20 6.05 -10.73
CA LEU A 189 -3.78 7.34 -10.20
C LEU A 189 -3.12 8.21 -11.27
N ARG A 190 -2.33 7.60 -12.18
CA ARG A 190 -1.81 8.31 -13.36
C ARG A 190 -2.93 8.85 -14.24
N GLU A 191 -3.98 8.06 -14.43
CA GLU A 191 -5.14 8.48 -15.23
C GLU A 191 -5.92 9.61 -14.55
N LEU A 192 -6.14 9.53 -13.23
CA LEU A 192 -6.70 10.62 -12.43
C LEU A 192 -5.88 11.91 -12.63
N GLY A 193 -4.55 11.82 -12.52
CA GLY A 193 -3.64 12.95 -12.70
C GLY A 193 -3.66 13.54 -14.11
N LYS A 194 -3.87 12.74 -15.16
CA LYS A 194 -4.06 13.24 -16.54
C LYS A 194 -5.40 13.96 -16.69
N LYS A 195 -6.48 13.37 -16.21
CA LYS A 195 -7.83 13.94 -16.28
C LYS A 195 -7.90 15.26 -15.52
N TRP A 196 -7.30 15.32 -14.33
CA TRP A 196 -7.27 16.53 -13.50
C TRP A 196 -6.53 17.67 -14.20
N ARG A 197 -5.38 17.37 -14.83
CA ARG A 197 -4.63 18.35 -15.62
C ARG A 197 -5.43 18.93 -16.78
N THR A 198 -6.15 18.07 -17.49
CA THR A 198 -6.98 18.49 -18.62
C THR A 198 -8.12 19.39 -18.13
N HIS A 199 -8.77 19.00 -17.03
CA HIS A 199 -9.82 19.78 -16.39
C HIS A 199 -9.36 21.17 -15.94
N LEU A 200 -8.16 21.28 -15.37
CA LEU A 200 -7.61 22.58 -14.97
C LEU A 200 -7.21 23.49 -16.13
N ARG A 201 -6.91 22.93 -17.32
CA ARG A 201 -6.57 23.72 -18.52
C ARG A 201 -7.80 24.21 -19.28
N GLY A 202 -8.94 23.53 -19.11
CA GLY A 202 -10.21 23.90 -19.72
C GLY A 202 -11.10 24.77 -18.82
N ARG A 203 -10.58 25.20 -17.67
CA ARG A 203 -11.16 26.22 -16.80
C ARG A 203 -10.44 27.54 -17.05
#